data_AF-A0A4R6KL39-F1
#
_entry.id   AF-A0A4R6KL39-F1
#
_cell.length_a   1.000
_cell.length_b   1.000
_cell.length_c   1.000
_cell.angle_alpha   90.00
_cell.angle_beta   90.00
_cell.angle_gamma   90.00
#
_symmetry.space_group_name_H-M   'P 1'
#
loop_
_entity.id
_entity.type
_entity.pdbx_description
1 polymer ?
#
loop_
_entity_poly.entity_id
_entity_poly.type
_entity_poly.pdbx_seq_one_letter_code
_entity_poly.pdbx_strand_id
1 'polypeptide(L)' 'MSPLPADELFMAGVHIHGGPAPVRRFPPELIQLIWDRKIDPGKVFDLTLPLDRAAEGYQAMDQRTATKVLLTV' A
#
# COMPACT_ATOMS: atom_id res chain seq x y z
N MET A 1 9.25 13.34 18.17
CA MET A 1 9.91 12.57 17.10
C MET A 1 11.38 12.51 17.44
N SER A 2 11.91 11.35 17.85
CA SER A 2 13.35 11.24 18.12
C SER A 2 14.13 11.36 16.82
N PRO A 3 15.29 12.03 16.81
CA PRO A 3 16.14 12.09 15.62
C PRO A 3 16.63 10.69 15.25
N LEU A 4 16.86 10.48 13.95
CA LEU A 4 17.44 9.23 13.45
C LEU A 4 18.90 9.09 13.92
N PRO A 5 19.37 7.87 14.24
CA PRO A 5 20.75 7.62 14.65
C PRO A 5 21.69 7.69 13.43
N ALA A 6 22.06 8.89 13.03
CA ALA A 6 22.74 9.14 11.75
C ALA A 6 24.15 8.50 11.66
N ASP A 7 24.89 8.45 12.77
CA ASP A 7 26.22 7.87 12.88
C ASP A 7 26.20 6.35 12.69
N GLU A 8 25.28 5.66 13.38
CA GLU A 8 25.09 4.21 13.24
C GLU A 8 24.69 3.84 11.80
N LEU A 9 23.72 4.56 11.24
CA LEU A 9 23.24 4.32 9.88
C LEU A 9 24.32 4.59 8.83
N PHE A 10 25.16 5.61 9.02
CA PHE A 10 26.26 5.92 8.12
C PHE A 10 27.34 4.83 8.17
N MET A 11 27.77 4.42 9.37
CA MET A 11 28.79 3.38 9.53
C MET A 11 28.31 2.00 9.06
N ALA A 12 27.00 1.75 9.11
CA ALA A 12 26.38 0.55 8.57
C ALA A 12 26.10 0.60 7.05
N GLY A 13 26.35 1.75 6.38
CA GLY A 13 26.08 1.92 4.95
C GLY A 13 24.59 1.86 4.60
N VAL A 14 23.69 2.23 5.51
CA VAL A 14 22.24 2.17 5.31
C VAL A 14 21.77 3.35 4.45
N HIS A 15 21.03 3.05 3.38
CA HIS A 15 20.37 4.06 2.54
C HIS A 15 18.92 4.29 2.97
N ILE A 16 18.56 5.55 3.21
CA ILE A 16 17.18 5.94 3.52
C ILE A 16 16.51 6.44 2.24
N HIS A 17 15.42 5.79 1.85
CA HIS A 17 14.59 6.21 0.72
C HIS A 17 13.23 6.68 1.24
N GLY A 18 12.83 7.88 0.84
CA GLY A 18 11.52 8.45 1.17
C GLY A 18 11.02 9.35 0.05
N GLY A 19 9.74 9.70 0.11
CA GLY A 19 9.08 10.56 -0.88
C GLY A 19 7.81 9.93 -1.44
N PRO A 20 7.07 10.67 -2.26
CA PRO A 20 5.88 10.16 -2.92
C PRO A 20 6.24 9.02 -3.88
N ALA A 21 5.32 8.05 -4.02
CA ALA A 21 5.51 6.94 -4.94
C ALA A 21 5.63 7.44 -6.39
N PRO A 22 6.66 7.04 -7.17
CA PRO A 22 6.79 7.42 -8.57
C PRO A 22 5.91 6.54 -9.46
N VAL A 23 4.58 6.68 -9.31
CA VAL A 23 3.57 5.77 -9.87
C VAL A 23 3.68 5.63 -11.38
N ARG A 24 4.21 6.59 -12.14
CA ARG A 24 4.34 6.48 -13.62
C ARG A 24 5.44 5.53 -14.09
N ARG A 25 6.38 5.16 -13.22
CA ARG A 25 7.56 4.35 -13.58
C ARG A 25 7.26 2.87 -13.76
N PHE A 26 6.40 2.31 -12.91
CA PHE A 26 6.16 0.87 -12.77
C PHE A 26 4.90 0.27 -13.45
N PRO A 27 3.86 1.02 -13.88
CA PRO A 27 2.60 0.42 -14.34
C PRO A 27 2.73 -0.55 -15.50
N PRO A 28 3.52 -0.30 -16.56
CA PRO A 28 3.63 -1.25 -17.67
C PRO A 28 4.08 -2.65 -17.21
N GLU A 29 5.06 -2.71 -16.31
CA GLU A 29 5.57 -3.97 -15.75
C GLU A 29 4.55 -4.62 -14.80
N LEU A 30 4.00 -3.86 -13.84
CA LEU A 30 3.07 -4.41 -12.85
C LEU A 30 1.77 -4.91 -13.49
N ILE A 31 1.25 -4.21 -14.50
CA ILE A 31 0.08 -4.65 -15.26
C ILE A 31 0.38 -5.98 -15.97
N GLN A 32 1.55 -6.10 -16.60
CA GLN A 32 1.92 -7.34 -17.28
C GLN A 32 2.02 -8.52 -16.30
N LEU A 33 2.61 -8.31 -15.12
CA LEU A 33 2.69 -9.34 -14.08
C LEU A 33 1.30 -9.80 -13.58
N ILE A 34 0.33 -8.90 -13.49
CA ILE A 34 -1.06 -9.22 -13.16
C ILE A 34 -1.70 -10.01 -14.31
N TRP A 35 -1.54 -9.54 -15.55
CA TRP A 35 -2.12 -10.16 -16.75
C TRP A 35 -1.63 -11.61 -16.95
N ASP A 36 -0.33 -11.82 -16.74
CA ASP A 36 0.32 -13.13 -16.80
C ASP A 36 0.07 -14.00 -15.56
N ARG A 37 -0.74 -13.51 -14.61
CA ARG A 37 -1.06 -14.17 -13.34
C ARG A 37 0.18 -14.53 -12.51
N LYS A 38 1.24 -13.74 -12.62
CA LYS A 38 2.47 -13.89 -11.81
C LYS A 38 2.31 -13.31 -10.42
N ILE A 39 1.48 -12.28 -10.29
CA ILE A 39 1.10 -11.69 -9.00
C ILE A 39 -0.42 -11.53 -8.94
N ASP A 40 -0.95 -11.58 -7.72
CA ASP A 40 -2.37 -11.37 -7.43
C ASP A 40 -2.51 -10.29 -6.35
N PRO A 41 -2.51 -9.00 -6.74
CA PRO A 41 -2.63 -7.91 -5.79
C PRO A 41 -4.04 -7.83 -5.19
N GLY A 42 -5.05 -8.51 -5.76
CA GLY A 42 -6.42 -8.50 -5.25
C GLY A 42 -6.55 -9.13 -3.87
N LYS A 43 -5.62 -10.00 -3.46
CA LYS A 43 -5.63 -10.68 -2.17
C LYS A 43 -5.57 -9.76 -0.94
N VAL A 44 -5.16 -8.51 -1.11
CA VAL A 44 -5.14 -7.57 0.02
C VAL A 44 -6.54 -7.11 0.43
N PHE A 45 -7.53 -7.22 -0.46
CA PHE A 45 -8.91 -6.84 -0.16
C PHE A 45 -9.56 -7.88 0.73
N ASP A 46 -9.91 -7.47 1.95
CA ASP A 46 -10.51 -8.34 2.98
C ASP A 46 -11.94 -7.92 3.36
N LEU A 47 -12.43 -6.81 2.81
CA LEU A 47 -13.80 -6.35 2.95
C LEU A 47 -14.31 -5.73 1.65
N THR A 48 -15.53 -6.08 1.23
CA THR A 48 -16.22 -5.49 0.08
C THR A 48 -17.51 -4.81 0.54
N LEU A 49 -17.73 -3.56 0.13
CA LEU A 49 -18.90 -2.76 0.49
C LEU A 49 -19.44 -2.01 -0.73
N PRO A 50 -20.75 -1.69 -0.78
CA PRO A 50 -21.27 -0.75 -1.77
C PRO A 50 -20.74 0.68 -1.51
N LEU A 51 -20.66 1.49 -2.57
CA LEU A 51 -20.07 2.84 -2.54
C LEU A 51 -20.77 3.78 -1.52
N ASP A 52 -22.07 3.64 -1.32
CA ASP A 52 -22.86 4.40 -0.34
C ASP A 52 -22.46 4.13 1.12
N ARG A 53 -21.76 3.01 1.38
CA ARG A 53 -21.21 2.63 2.68
C ARG A 53 -19.72 2.92 2.83
N ALA A 54 -19.15 3.80 1.99
CA ALA A 54 -17.73 4.16 2.07
C ALA A 54 -17.27 4.59 3.47
N ALA A 55 -18.12 5.30 4.23
CA ALA A 55 -17.82 5.74 5.59
C ALA A 55 -17.49 4.56 6.53
N GLU A 56 -18.20 3.44 6.40
CA GLU A 56 -17.94 2.23 7.17
C GLU A 56 -16.62 1.57 6.78
N GLY A 57 -16.28 1.61 5.48
CA GLY A 57 -14.99 1.13 4.99
C GLY A 57 -13.81 1.93 5.56
N TYR A 58 -13.94 3.26 5.65
CA TYR A 58 -12.96 4.11 6.32
C TYR A 58 -12.82 3.77 7.79
N GLN A 59 -13.95 3.62 8.51
CA GLN A 59 -13.93 3.26 9.93
C GLN A 59 -13.27 1.90 10.16
N ALA A 60 -13.54 0.90 9.31
CA ALA A 60 -12.94 -0.43 9.43
C ALA A 60 -11.41 -0.40 9.25
N MET A 61 -10.90 0.40 8.30
CA MET A 61 -9.45 0.56 8.11
C MET A 61 -8.79 1.33 9.26
N ASP A 62 -9.44 2.38 9.78
CA ASP A 62 -8.95 3.16 10.94
C ASP A 62 -8.86 2.30 12.20
N GLN A 63 -9.90 1.51 12.47
CA GLN A 63 -9.96 0.59 13.62
C GLN A 63 -9.18 -0.71 13.39
N ARG A 64 -8.56 -0.88 12.22
CA ARG A 64 -7.80 -2.08 11.82
C ARG A 64 -8.62 -3.38 11.89
N THR A 65 -9.92 -3.29 11.65
CA THR A 65 -10.79 -4.46 11.45
C THR A 65 -10.86 -4.88 9.98
N ALA A 66 -10.40 -4.02 9.07
CA ALA A 66 -10.11 -4.35 7.68
C ALA A 66 -8.73 -3.79 7.26
N THR A 67 -8.01 -4.52 6.42
CA THR A 67 -6.72 -4.15 5.85
C THR A 67 -6.88 -3.33 4.57
N LYS A 68 -7.78 -3.76 3.68
CA LYS A 68 -8.10 -3.05 2.44
C LYS A 68 -9.55 -3.29 2.02
N VAL A 69 -10.28 -2.19 1.84
CA VAL A 69 -11.68 -2.24 1.41
C VAL A 69 -11.78 -2.05 -0.10
N LEU A 70 -12.59 -2.88 -0.76
CA LEU A 70 -13.04 -2.71 -2.14
C LEU A 70 -14.45 -2.14 -2.15
N LEU A 71 -14.66 -1.03 -2.87
CA LEU A 71 -15.98 -0.43 -3.04
C LEU A 71 -16.58 -0.84 -4.39
N THR A 72 -17.86 -1.24 -4.38
CA THR A 72 -18.62 -1.60 -5.57
C THR A 72 -19.68 -0.56 -5.89
N VAL A 73 -19.92 -0.33 -7.19
CA VAL A 73 -20.97 0.57 -7.71
C VAL A 73 -22.20 -0.19 -8.16
#